data_AF-A0A813WKF2-F1
#
_entry.id   AF-A0A813WKF2-F1
#
_cell.length_a   1.000
_cell.length_b   1.000
_cell.length_c   1.000
_cell.angle_alpha   90.00
_cell.angle_beta   90.00
_cell.angle_gamma   90.00
#
_symmetry.space_group_name_H-M   'P 1'
#
loop_
_entity.id
_entity.type
_entity.pdbx_description
1 polymer ?
#
loop_
_entity_poly.entity_id
_entity_poly.type
_entity_poly.pdbx_seq_one_letter_code
_entity_poly.pdbx_strand_id
1 'polypeptide(L)'
;MSPINTTTEETKQLRDLYPEIQPYKTGISGYPGRSLAKRSDFPPDPHWHPSPINSTLQFKGDTSSDEITGHEFVYPLVHDLLAGNDDERRRAYALVLNITTHILTHDWYLVGENHTHTTWGIWNPIQINNDSYYQESRGLNSLQILAFLFQTYAYSGDERFLDGAQLLIESYGYDVNLINQKMIATCDGDFSDDELAYLAYFNLVHAFYTISSSTKLSSTQKTRAQLIIDDLWEFMKVGLDLSHIYKQMEKSPFYNFIYCYASGQINQTRNVLKKRNGSKVQSFDFDCNSLSNDGIWYMQRWPLELINWQQFNSDRLDIQINVPATACNTHQERLSIQMLPPDERSTKKWNSAVYDVDDGNGYSEDDPTAFLLSYWGMRYFNLLE
;
A
#
# COMPACT_ATOMS: atom_id res chain seq x y z
N MET A 1 -30.09 2.37 11.22
CA MET A 1 -29.38 1.18 10.70
C MET A 1 -29.02 0.33 11.91
N SER A 2 -29.49 -0.90 11.96
CA SER A 2 -29.10 -1.85 13.01
C SER A 2 -27.64 -2.25 12.79
N PRO A 3 -26.81 -2.37 13.84
CA PRO A 3 -25.46 -2.89 13.70
C PRO A 3 -25.52 -4.28 13.06
N ILE A 4 -24.55 -4.58 12.20
CA ILE A 4 -24.31 -5.94 11.70
C ILE A 4 -23.96 -6.79 12.93
N ASN A 5 -24.97 -7.39 13.55
CA ASN A 5 -24.81 -8.38 14.61
C ASN A 5 -24.22 -9.63 13.95
N THR A 6 -22.89 -9.67 13.86
CA THR A 6 -22.19 -10.95 13.71
C THR A 6 -22.52 -11.77 14.95
N THR A 7 -23.15 -12.92 14.75
CA THR A 7 -23.57 -13.76 15.86
C THR A 7 -22.33 -14.31 16.55
N THR A 8 -22.34 -14.31 17.88
CA THR A 8 -21.26 -14.82 18.76
C THR A 8 -20.82 -16.26 18.43
N GLU A 9 -21.66 -17.03 17.74
CA GLU A 9 -21.40 -18.41 17.30
C GLU A 9 -20.47 -18.49 16.08
N GLU A 10 -20.59 -17.57 15.11
CA GLU A 10 -19.77 -17.55 13.89
C GLU A 10 -18.35 -17.03 14.17
N THR A 11 -18.22 -16.05 15.06
CA THR A 11 -16.92 -15.60 15.59
C THR A 11 -16.20 -16.73 16.34
N LYS A 12 -16.96 -17.64 16.95
CA LYS A 12 -16.42 -18.80 17.67
C LYS A 12 -15.94 -19.90 16.72
N GLN A 13 -16.65 -20.17 15.62
CA GLN A 13 -16.19 -21.13 14.60
C GLN A 13 -14.88 -20.69 13.91
N LEU A 14 -14.69 -19.39 13.67
CA LEU A 14 -13.43 -18.87 13.14
C LEU A 14 -12.27 -18.93 14.17
N ARG A 15 -12.57 -18.70 15.45
CA ARG A 15 -11.61 -18.91 16.56
C ARG A 15 -11.20 -20.38 16.70
N ASP A 16 -12.13 -21.31 16.46
CA ASP A 16 -11.88 -22.74 16.57
C ASP A 16 -11.13 -23.31 15.33
N LEU A 17 -11.29 -22.70 14.15
CA LEU A 17 -10.53 -23.02 12.94
C LEU A 17 -9.08 -22.50 12.97
N TYR A 18 -8.82 -21.43 13.73
CA TYR A 18 -7.51 -20.80 13.88
C TYR A 18 -7.29 -20.42 15.35
N PRO A 19 -7.02 -21.40 16.25
CA PRO A 19 -6.82 -21.12 17.67
C PRO A 19 -5.70 -20.10 17.82
N GLU A 20 -6.04 -18.99 18.50
CA GLU A 20 -5.23 -17.78 18.71
C GLU A 20 -3.73 -17.98 18.46
N ILE A 21 -3.32 -17.76 17.21
CA ILE A 21 -2.04 -17.12 17.02
C ILE A 21 -2.32 -15.74 17.60
N GLN A 22 -1.75 -15.45 18.78
CA GLN A 22 -1.69 -14.11 19.37
C GLN A 22 -0.42 -13.46 18.84
N PRO A 23 -0.35 -13.03 17.56
CA PRO A 23 0.87 -12.44 17.04
C PRO A 23 1.12 -11.09 17.71
N TYR A 24 0.07 -10.42 18.17
CA TYR A 24 0.15 -9.06 18.65
C TYR A 24 0.54 -9.04 20.12
N LYS A 25 1.80 -8.68 20.36
CA LYS A 25 2.31 -8.30 21.68
C LYS A 25 1.56 -7.10 22.30
N THR A 26 0.61 -6.51 21.59
CA THR A 26 -0.30 -5.47 22.09
C THR A 26 -1.45 -6.04 22.92
N GLY A 27 -1.81 -7.33 22.78
CA GLY A 27 -3.01 -7.90 23.39
C GLY A 27 -4.32 -7.48 22.72
N ILE A 28 -4.25 -6.70 21.64
CA ILE A 28 -5.40 -6.26 20.84
C ILE A 28 -5.36 -7.03 19.51
N SER A 29 -6.36 -7.88 19.29
CA SER A 29 -6.43 -8.70 18.07
C SER A 29 -6.57 -7.82 16.83
N GLY A 30 -5.66 -7.97 15.86
CA GLY A 30 -5.67 -7.21 14.61
C GLY A 30 -5.04 -5.82 14.69
N TYR A 31 -4.49 -5.45 15.85
CA TYR A 31 -3.78 -4.19 16.04
C TYR A 31 -2.27 -4.45 16.22
N PRO A 32 -1.46 -4.27 15.15
CA PRO A 32 -0.01 -4.27 15.28
C PRO A 32 0.43 -3.01 16.02
N GLY A 33 1.37 -3.15 16.95
CA GLY A 33 2.06 -2.00 17.52
C GLY A 33 3.11 -1.50 16.53
N ARG A 34 3.22 -0.18 16.36
CA ARG A 34 4.17 0.48 15.43
C ARG A 34 5.61 0.03 15.66
N SER A 35 5.97 -0.22 16.91
CA SER A 35 7.28 -0.73 17.27
C SER A 35 7.18 -1.61 18.50
N LEU A 36 8.10 -2.57 18.62
CA LEU A 36 8.25 -3.42 19.79
C LEU A 36 9.65 -3.29 20.35
N ALA A 37 9.74 -3.13 21.66
CA ALA A 37 11.01 -2.97 22.34
C ALA A 37 10.99 -3.61 23.73
N LYS A 38 12.16 -3.84 24.32
CA LYS A 38 12.21 -4.14 25.75
C LYS A 38 11.88 -2.86 26.52
N ARG A 39 11.29 -3.05 27.69
CA ARG A 39 10.93 -1.94 28.57
C ARG A 39 12.12 -1.09 29.04
N SER A 40 13.33 -1.66 29.02
CA SER A 40 14.58 -0.98 29.38
C SER A 40 15.16 -0.10 28.27
N ASP A 41 14.78 -0.34 27.01
CA ASP A 41 15.56 0.15 25.86
C ASP A 41 15.18 1.58 25.47
N PHE A 42 13.97 2.02 25.82
CA PHE A 42 13.47 3.35 25.48
C PHE A 42 12.92 4.08 26.70
N PRO A 43 13.15 5.41 26.80
CA PRO A 43 12.56 6.22 27.86
C PRO A 43 11.03 6.24 27.74
N PRO A 44 10.30 6.52 28.84
CA PRO A 44 8.86 6.68 28.79
C PRO A 44 8.45 7.80 27.83
N ASP A 45 7.68 7.46 26.81
CA ASP A 45 6.98 8.40 25.92
C ASP A 45 5.48 8.05 25.95
N PRO A 46 4.56 9.03 25.76
CA PRO A 46 3.12 8.81 25.93
C PRO A 46 2.52 7.74 25.02
N HIS A 47 3.20 7.38 23.93
CA HIS A 47 2.74 6.37 22.99
C HIS A 47 3.32 4.98 23.29
N TRP A 48 4.23 4.83 24.26
CA TRP A 48 4.76 3.53 24.65
C TRP A 48 3.92 2.90 25.76
N HIS A 49 3.37 1.72 25.48
CA HIS A 49 2.50 0.97 26.37
C HIS A 49 3.15 -0.36 26.76
N PRO A 50 3.13 -0.75 28.05
CA PRO A 50 3.55 -2.09 28.45
C PRO A 50 2.72 -3.16 27.74
N SER A 51 3.38 -4.21 27.24
CA SER A 51 2.66 -5.34 26.64
C SER A 51 1.86 -6.08 27.73
N PRO A 52 0.53 -6.28 27.56
CA PRO A 52 -0.28 -7.02 28.53
C PRO A 52 0.02 -8.53 28.50
N ILE A 53 0.67 -9.03 27.43
CA ILE A 53 0.97 -10.45 27.24
C ILE A 53 2.44 -10.80 27.43
N ASN A 54 3.34 -9.80 27.47
CA ASN A 54 4.74 -10.01 27.79
C ASN A 54 5.31 -8.88 28.66
N SER A 55 5.46 -9.16 29.96
CA SER A 55 5.97 -8.20 30.94
C SER A 55 7.35 -7.59 30.66
N THR A 56 8.17 -8.20 29.79
CA THR A 56 9.48 -7.66 29.42
C THR A 56 9.43 -6.68 28.25
N LEU A 57 8.30 -6.63 27.53
CA LEU A 57 8.13 -5.84 26.32
C LEU A 57 7.22 -4.64 26.54
N GLN A 58 7.42 -3.63 25.71
CA GLN A 58 6.52 -2.51 25.47
C GLN A 58 6.32 -2.34 23.97
N PHE A 59 5.21 -1.72 23.59
CA PHE A 59 4.89 -1.43 22.19
C PHE A 59 4.49 0.03 22.02
N LYS A 60 4.74 0.57 20.83
CA LYS A 60 4.31 1.93 20.48
C LYS A 60 2.90 1.88 19.85
N GLY A 61 1.95 2.61 20.44
CA GLY A 61 0.51 2.57 20.16
C GLY A 61 0.01 3.64 19.18
N ASP A 62 0.91 4.28 18.44
CA ASP A 62 0.61 5.29 17.40
C ASP A 62 0.76 4.71 15.98
N THR A 63 0.38 3.43 15.80
CA THR A 63 0.42 2.74 14.50
C THR A 63 -0.35 3.51 13.44
N SER A 64 0.29 3.71 12.29
CA SER A 64 -0.25 4.48 11.18
C SER A 64 -0.73 3.56 10.04
N SER A 65 -1.41 4.10 9.03
CA SER A 65 -1.96 3.36 7.89
C SER A 65 -0.88 2.77 6.97
N ASP A 66 0.30 3.38 6.95
CA ASP A 66 1.51 2.90 6.27
C ASP A 66 1.93 1.52 6.77
N GLU A 67 1.96 1.30 8.08
CA GLU A 67 2.26 0.00 8.70
C GLU A 67 1.25 -1.07 8.28
N ILE A 68 -0.04 -0.71 8.22
CA ILE A 68 -1.09 -1.63 7.80
C ILE A 68 -0.94 -1.99 6.32
N THR A 69 -0.65 -1.01 5.46
CA THR A 69 -0.41 -1.24 4.03
C THR A 69 0.81 -2.12 3.80
N GLY A 70 1.90 -1.89 4.54
CA GLY A 70 3.10 -2.73 4.51
C GLY A 70 2.82 -4.17 4.94
N HIS A 71 2.05 -4.36 6.01
CA HIS A 71 1.63 -5.69 6.47
C HIS A 71 0.75 -6.41 5.43
N GLU A 72 -0.24 -5.72 4.88
CA GLU A 72 -1.15 -6.25 3.86
C GLU A 72 -0.43 -6.52 2.53
N PHE A 73 0.71 -5.86 2.26
CA PHE A 73 1.59 -6.20 1.12
C PHE A 73 2.47 -7.42 1.38
N VAL A 74 3.16 -7.46 2.52
CA VAL A 74 4.16 -8.50 2.78
C VAL A 74 3.54 -9.85 3.15
N TYR A 75 2.47 -9.88 3.97
CA TYR A 75 1.95 -11.15 4.46
C TYR A 75 1.35 -12.06 3.36
N PRO A 76 0.65 -11.56 2.33
CA PRO A 76 0.28 -12.37 1.17
C PRO A 76 1.49 -12.98 0.46
N LEU A 77 2.58 -12.21 0.28
CA LEU A 77 3.82 -12.72 -0.33
C LEU A 77 4.50 -13.78 0.54
N VAL A 78 4.49 -13.60 1.86
CA VAL A 78 4.97 -14.62 2.79
C VAL A 78 4.13 -15.88 2.66
N HIS A 79 2.80 -15.74 2.66
CA HIS A 79 1.88 -16.85 2.52
C HIS A 79 2.15 -17.61 1.22
N ASP A 80 2.23 -16.93 0.08
CA ASP A 80 2.28 -17.58 -1.24
C ASP A 80 3.68 -18.06 -1.64
N LEU A 81 4.72 -17.27 -1.34
CA LEU A 81 6.06 -17.47 -1.91
C LEU A 81 7.12 -17.88 -0.89
N LEU A 82 7.03 -17.44 0.37
CA LEU A 82 8.15 -17.57 1.32
C LEU A 82 7.95 -18.65 2.40
N ALA A 83 6.71 -18.92 2.79
CA ALA A 83 6.40 -19.88 3.86
C ALA A 83 6.94 -21.27 3.53
N GLY A 84 7.85 -21.78 4.37
CA GLY A 84 8.48 -23.09 4.20
C GLY A 84 7.62 -24.27 4.67
N ASN A 85 6.52 -23.99 5.36
CA ASN A 85 5.59 -24.98 5.90
C ASN A 85 4.17 -24.39 6.09
N ASP A 86 3.20 -25.26 6.33
CA ASP A 86 1.80 -24.89 6.51
C ASP A 86 1.55 -24.04 7.76
N ASP A 87 2.39 -24.16 8.79
CA ASP A 87 2.26 -23.35 10.01
C ASP A 87 2.64 -21.90 9.76
N GLU A 88 3.74 -21.65 9.04
CA GLU A 88 4.13 -20.31 8.59
C GLU A 88 3.07 -19.68 7.68
N ARG A 89 2.56 -20.46 6.73
CA ARG A 89 1.48 -20.04 5.83
C ARG A 89 0.24 -19.64 6.61
N ARG A 90 -0.16 -20.46 7.60
CA ARG A 90 -1.28 -20.18 8.50
C ARG A 90 -1.06 -18.91 9.33
N ARG A 91 0.16 -18.66 9.80
CA ARG A 91 0.50 -17.43 10.56
C ARG A 91 0.37 -16.17 9.71
N ALA A 92 0.92 -16.17 8.50
CA ALA A 92 0.81 -15.04 7.59
C ALA A 92 -0.66 -14.73 7.25
N TYR A 93 -1.45 -15.76 6.96
CA TYR A 93 -2.88 -15.61 6.72
C TYR A 93 -3.64 -15.08 7.94
N ALA A 94 -3.38 -15.61 9.14
CA ALA A 94 -4.05 -15.17 10.37
C ALA A 94 -3.77 -13.69 10.68
N LEU A 95 -2.58 -13.19 10.34
CA LEU A 95 -2.23 -11.78 10.50
C LEU A 95 -3.11 -10.86 9.63
N VAL A 96 -3.19 -11.14 8.33
CA VAL A 96 -4.06 -10.44 7.36
C VAL A 96 -5.51 -10.47 7.81
N LEU A 97 -6.03 -11.68 8.10
CA LEU A 97 -7.41 -11.86 8.55
C LEU A 97 -7.72 -11.04 9.80
N ASN A 98 -6.84 -11.07 10.80
CA ASN A 98 -7.06 -10.36 12.05
C ASN A 98 -7.04 -8.83 11.87
N ILE A 99 -6.11 -8.29 11.07
CA ILE A 99 -6.01 -6.85 10.80
C ILE A 99 -7.27 -6.36 10.09
N THR A 100 -7.62 -6.99 8.98
CA THR A 100 -8.78 -6.56 8.19
C THR A 100 -10.09 -6.77 8.97
N THR A 101 -10.21 -7.84 9.77
CA THR A 101 -11.36 -8.03 10.67
C THR A 101 -11.45 -6.91 11.71
N HIS A 102 -10.32 -6.50 12.29
CA HIS A 102 -10.30 -5.41 13.27
C HIS A 102 -10.82 -4.12 12.65
N ILE A 103 -10.32 -3.74 11.49
CA ILE A 103 -10.76 -2.52 10.79
C ILE A 103 -12.27 -2.61 10.47
N LEU A 104 -12.73 -3.72 9.90
CA LEU A 104 -14.14 -3.92 9.55
C LEU A 104 -15.06 -3.84 10.78
N THR A 105 -14.66 -4.43 11.91
CA THR A 105 -15.48 -4.48 13.14
C THR A 105 -15.42 -3.20 13.97
N HIS A 106 -14.51 -2.28 13.65
CA HIS A 106 -14.38 -0.98 14.30
C HIS A 106 -14.77 0.17 13.36
N ASP A 107 -15.82 -0.04 12.55
CA ASP A 107 -16.38 0.97 11.64
C ASP A 107 -15.32 1.62 10.73
N TRP A 108 -14.45 0.77 10.17
CA TRP A 108 -13.38 1.14 9.24
C TRP A 108 -12.26 1.97 9.86
N TYR A 109 -12.00 1.81 11.16
CA TYR A 109 -10.90 2.45 11.86
C TYR A 109 -9.88 1.45 12.40
N LEU A 110 -8.61 1.85 12.45
CA LEU A 110 -7.60 1.17 13.27
C LEU A 110 -7.67 1.69 14.71
N VAL A 111 -8.40 0.98 15.56
CA VAL A 111 -8.54 1.32 16.99
C VAL A 111 -7.42 0.68 17.81
N GLY A 112 -6.70 1.48 18.60
CA GLY A 112 -5.57 1.05 19.44
C GLY A 112 -5.89 0.95 20.93
N GLU A 113 -4.84 1.01 21.76
CA GLU A 113 -4.90 0.82 23.22
C GLU A 113 -5.84 1.78 23.95
N ASN A 114 -5.92 3.04 23.50
CA ASN A 114 -6.76 4.05 24.16
C ASN A 114 -8.24 3.97 23.78
N HIS A 115 -8.67 2.90 23.08
CA HIS A 115 -10.02 2.74 22.52
C HIS A 115 -10.44 3.85 21.55
N THR A 116 -9.47 4.60 21.04
CA THR A 116 -9.64 5.60 19.97
C THR A 116 -8.95 5.11 18.71
N HIS A 117 -9.41 5.58 17.55
CA HIS A 117 -8.69 5.35 16.31
C HIS A 117 -7.33 6.06 16.34
N THR A 118 -6.36 5.50 15.61
CA THR A 118 -5.05 6.12 15.39
C THR A 118 -5.20 7.33 14.46
N THR A 119 -4.19 8.20 14.43
CA THR A 119 -4.21 9.43 13.61
C THR A 119 -4.45 9.15 12.13
N TRP A 120 -3.82 8.10 11.59
CA TRP A 120 -3.83 7.82 10.15
C TRP A 120 -4.59 6.54 9.76
N GLY A 121 -4.90 5.66 10.71
CA GLY A 121 -5.68 4.45 10.46
C GLY A 121 -7.18 4.72 10.34
N ILE A 122 -7.56 5.46 9.31
CA ILE A 122 -8.92 5.93 9.03
C ILE A 122 -9.33 5.46 7.64
N TRP A 123 -10.38 4.65 7.55
CA TRP A 123 -11.02 4.23 6.29
C TRP A 123 -12.54 4.41 6.32
N ASN A 124 -13.03 5.20 7.27
CA ASN A 124 -14.45 5.42 7.47
C ASN A 124 -15.05 6.31 6.37
N PRO A 125 -16.15 5.89 5.73
CA PRO A 125 -16.72 6.63 4.62
C PRO A 125 -17.33 7.97 5.01
N ILE A 126 -17.86 8.11 6.23
CA ILE A 126 -18.42 9.39 6.68
C ILE A 126 -17.29 10.41 6.86
N GLN A 127 -16.18 9.99 7.46
CA GLN A 127 -15.03 10.87 7.69
C GLN A 127 -14.33 11.23 6.36
N ILE A 128 -13.98 10.24 5.55
CA ILE A 128 -13.19 10.46 4.34
C ILE A 128 -13.96 11.23 3.25
N ASN A 129 -15.27 10.96 3.08
CA ASN A 129 -16.03 11.59 2.01
C ASN A 129 -16.60 12.96 2.40
N ASN A 130 -16.88 13.21 3.69
CA ASN A 130 -17.59 14.43 4.11
C ASN A 130 -16.70 15.48 4.79
N ASP A 131 -15.46 15.14 5.14
CA ASP A 131 -14.51 16.10 5.71
C ASP A 131 -13.45 16.48 4.66
N SER A 132 -13.34 17.77 4.36
CA SER A 132 -12.38 18.32 3.40
C SER A 132 -10.93 18.15 3.84
N TYR A 133 -10.67 17.91 5.13
CA TYR A 133 -9.33 17.62 5.62
C TYR A 133 -8.73 16.37 4.95
N TYR A 134 -9.55 15.35 4.67
CA TYR A 134 -9.10 14.10 4.06
C TYR A 134 -9.24 14.09 2.53
N GLN A 135 -9.44 15.25 1.88
CA GLN A 135 -9.66 15.28 0.43
C GLN A 135 -8.48 14.69 -0.36
N GLU A 136 -7.24 14.94 0.09
CA GLU A 136 -6.01 14.50 -0.58
C GLU A 136 -5.77 13.01 -0.40
N SER A 137 -6.05 12.48 0.80
CA SER A 137 -5.89 11.06 1.10
C SER A 137 -7.12 10.22 0.74
N ARG A 138 -8.26 10.83 0.38
CA ARG A 138 -9.52 10.12 0.08
C ARG A 138 -9.36 9.00 -0.93
N GLY A 139 -8.67 9.29 -2.02
CA GLY A 139 -8.42 8.33 -3.08
C GLY A 139 -7.53 7.18 -2.63
N LEU A 140 -6.44 7.50 -1.92
CA LEU A 140 -5.53 6.52 -1.31
C LEU A 140 -6.23 5.63 -0.28
N ASN A 141 -6.91 6.21 0.71
CA ASN A 141 -7.57 5.45 1.76
C ASN A 141 -8.66 4.55 1.18
N SER A 142 -9.41 5.02 0.17
CA SER A 142 -10.38 4.19 -0.53
C SER A 142 -9.72 2.99 -1.22
N LEU A 143 -8.58 3.20 -1.89
CA LEU A 143 -7.81 2.13 -2.53
C LEU A 143 -7.29 1.11 -1.50
N GLN A 144 -6.72 1.58 -0.38
CA GLN A 144 -6.19 0.75 0.68
C GLN A 144 -7.24 -0.20 1.24
N ILE A 145 -8.39 0.33 1.70
CA ILE A 145 -9.39 -0.53 2.34
C ILE A 145 -10.02 -1.52 1.37
N LEU A 146 -10.21 -1.14 0.10
CA LEU A 146 -10.66 -2.09 -0.92
C LEU A 146 -9.62 -3.19 -1.13
N ALA A 147 -8.33 -2.84 -1.24
CA ALA A 147 -7.25 -3.82 -1.34
C ALA A 147 -7.25 -4.80 -0.15
N PHE A 148 -7.38 -4.32 1.08
CA PHE A 148 -7.39 -5.16 2.28
C PHE A 148 -8.58 -6.14 2.31
N LEU A 149 -9.77 -5.64 1.96
CA LEU A 149 -11.00 -6.44 1.92
C LEU A 149 -10.94 -7.52 0.84
N PHE A 150 -10.53 -7.16 -0.38
CA PHE A 150 -10.39 -8.14 -1.47
C PHE A 150 -9.29 -9.16 -1.16
N GLN A 151 -8.15 -8.73 -0.62
CA GLN A 151 -7.04 -9.61 -0.29
C GLN A 151 -7.42 -10.60 0.81
N THR A 152 -8.12 -10.14 1.85
CA THR A 152 -8.61 -11.01 2.92
C THR A 152 -9.69 -11.97 2.41
N TYR A 153 -10.62 -11.50 1.58
CA TYR A 153 -11.63 -12.35 0.92
C TYR A 153 -10.98 -13.43 0.06
N ALA A 154 -9.94 -13.09 -0.71
CA ALA A 154 -9.26 -14.02 -1.63
C ALA A 154 -8.74 -15.28 -0.92
N TYR A 155 -8.27 -15.15 0.32
CA TYR A 155 -7.78 -16.27 1.11
C TYR A 155 -8.82 -16.90 2.05
N SER A 156 -9.75 -16.11 2.58
CA SER A 156 -10.73 -16.57 3.58
C SER A 156 -12.00 -17.16 2.96
N GLY A 157 -12.45 -16.61 1.82
CA GLY A 157 -13.79 -16.85 1.28
C GLY A 157 -14.93 -16.39 2.20
N ASP A 158 -14.64 -15.53 3.17
CA ASP A 158 -15.64 -14.99 4.09
C ASP A 158 -16.37 -13.81 3.43
N GLU A 159 -17.66 -14.01 3.14
CA GLU A 159 -18.48 -13.05 2.41
C GLU A 159 -18.57 -11.68 3.07
N ARG A 160 -18.33 -11.56 4.39
CA ARG A 160 -18.39 -10.27 5.10
C ARG A 160 -17.40 -9.24 4.53
N PHE A 161 -16.25 -9.69 4.02
CA PHE A 161 -15.27 -8.79 3.41
C PHE A 161 -15.71 -8.32 2.03
N LEU A 162 -16.31 -9.21 1.23
CA LEU A 162 -16.83 -8.85 -0.08
C LEU A 162 -18.10 -7.98 0.04
N ASP A 163 -18.94 -8.24 1.03
CA ASP A 163 -20.09 -7.40 1.41
C ASP A 163 -19.63 -6.01 1.84
N GLY A 164 -18.55 -5.94 2.63
CA GLY A 164 -17.91 -4.68 3.03
C GLY A 164 -17.41 -3.88 1.84
N ALA A 165 -16.69 -4.53 0.91
CA ALA A 165 -16.20 -3.87 -0.30
C ALA A 165 -17.37 -3.37 -1.17
N GLN A 166 -18.40 -4.19 -1.37
CA GLN A 166 -19.59 -3.82 -2.12
C GLN A 166 -20.33 -2.64 -1.46
N LEU A 167 -20.45 -2.62 -0.13
CA LEU A 167 -21.04 -1.50 0.60
C LEU A 167 -20.28 -0.19 0.36
N LEU A 168 -18.94 -0.21 0.50
CA LEU A 168 -18.10 0.95 0.30
C LEU A 168 -18.17 1.48 -1.13
N ILE A 169 -18.22 0.58 -2.12
CA ILE A 169 -18.37 0.93 -3.54
C ILE A 169 -19.77 1.51 -3.80
N GLU A 170 -20.83 0.74 -3.56
CA GLU A 170 -22.18 1.09 -4.02
C GLU A 170 -22.84 2.20 -3.20
N SER A 171 -22.58 2.24 -1.89
CA SER A 171 -23.23 3.21 -1.00
C SER A 171 -22.40 4.45 -0.73
N TYR A 172 -21.08 4.35 -0.87
CA TYR A 172 -20.15 5.43 -0.51
C TYR A 172 -19.22 5.86 -1.65
N GLY A 173 -19.31 5.26 -2.85
CA GLY A 173 -18.59 5.69 -4.04
C GLY A 173 -17.07 5.51 -3.96
N TYR A 174 -16.61 4.46 -3.27
CA TYR A 174 -15.17 4.21 -3.10
C TYR A 174 -14.46 3.87 -4.41
N ASP A 175 -15.18 3.35 -5.40
CA ASP A 175 -14.72 3.19 -6.78
C ASP A 175 -14.49 4.57 -7.44
N VAL A 176 -15.43 5.50 -7.33
CA VAL A 176 -15.30 6.86 -7.88
C VAL A 176 -14.13 7.60 -7.24
N ASN A 177 -13.90 7.42 -5.94
CA ASN A 177 -12.74 7.98 -5.24
C ASN A 177 -11.41 7.56 -5.89
N LEU A 178 -11.33 6.37 -6.51
CA LEU A 178 -10.12 5.90 -7.18
C LEU A 178 -9.74 6.70 -8.41
N ILE A 179 -10.68 7.37 -9.09
CA ILE A 179 -10.36 8.22 -10.26
C ILE A 179 -9.34 9.30 -9.86
N ASN A 180 -9.49 9.86 -8.66
CA ASN A 180 -8.60 10.87 -8.12
C ASN A 180 -7.72 10.27 -7.01
N GLN A 181 -7.19 9.05 -7.24
CA GLN A 181 -6.34 8.37 -6.28
C GLN A 181 -5.19 9.28 -5.83
N LYS A 182 -4.45 9.85 -6.79
CA LYS A 182 -3.49 10.92 -6.56
C LYS A 182 -4.10 12.25 -6.98
N MET A 183 -4.15 13.20 -6.05
CA MET A 183 -4.45 14.59 -6.39
C MET A 183 -3.22 15.24 -7.04
N ILE A 184 -3.36 15.66 -8.30
CA ILE A 184 -2.25 16.13 -9.13
C ILE A 184 -2.00 17.65 -9.07
N ALA A 185 -2.88 18.40 -8.41
CA ALA A 185 -2.84 19.86 -8.31
C ALA A 185 -2.70 20.32 -6.84
N THR A 186 -1.86 19.63 -6.07
CA THR A 186 -1.56 20.01 -4.67
C THR A 186 -0.25 20.79 -4.59
N CYS A 187 -0.15 21.64 -3.57
CA CYS A 187 1.07 22.41 -3.29
C CYS A 187 2.10 21.58 -2.52
N ASP A 188 1.62 20.65 -1.71
CA ASP A 188 2.42 19.72 -0.94
C ASP A 188 2.22 18.32 -1.54
N GLY A 189 3.32 17.67 -1.89
CA GLY A 189 3.30 16.31 -2.40
C GLY A 189 3.66 15.36 -1.29
N ASP A 190 2.70 14.58 -0.79
CA ASP A 190 3.02 13.46 0.09
C ASP A 190 3.58 12.30 -0.77
N PHE A 191 4.90 12.12 -0.71
CA PHE A 191 5.59 11.06 -1.43
C PHE A 191 5.40 9.69 -0.77
N SER A 192 5.05 9.64 0.51
CA SER A 192 4.73 8.38 1.19
C SER A 192 3.40 7.83 0.71
N ASP A 193 2.41 8.69 0.48
CA ASP A 193 1.12 8.31 -0.09
C ASP A 193 1.24 7.65 -1.47
N ASP A 194 2.22 8.05 -2.29
CA ASP A 194 2.51 7.39 -3.57
C ASP A 194 3.01 5.95 -3.39
N GLU A 195 3.91 5.71 -2.44
CA GLU A 195 4.38 4.36 -2.11
C GLU A 195 3.20 3.49 -1.66
N LEU A 196 2.39 4.01 -0.74
CA LEU A 196 1.22 3.30 -0.20
C LEU A 196 0.20 2.97 -1.29
N ALA A 197 -0.04 3.89 -2.22
CA ALA A 197 -0.96 3.69 -3.33
C ALA A 197 -0.52 2.53 -4.24
N TYR A 198 0.76 2.52 -4.62
CA TYR A 198 1.27 1.48 -5.52
C TYR A 198 1.32 0.11 -4.84
N LEU A 199 1.66 0.04 -3.55
CA LEU A 199 1.53 -1.19 -2.78
C LEU A 199 0.07 -1.67 -2.74
N ALA A 200 -0.89 -0.76 -2.55
CA ALA A 200 -2.31 -1.10 -2.55
C ALA A 200 -2.82 -1.56 -3.94
N TYR A 201 -2.40 -0.92 -5.03
CA TYR A 201 -2.69 -1.39 -6.40
C TYR A 201 -2.14 -2.79 -6.65
N PHE A 202 -0.90 -3.06 -6.20
CA PHE A 202 -0.30 -4.38 -6.29
C PHE A 202 -1.16 -5.41 -5.55
N ASN A 203 -1.50 -5.14 -4.29
CA ASN A 203 -2.31 -6.04 -3.46
C ASN A 203 -3.70 -6.29 -4.05
N LEU A 204 -4.35 -5.26 -4.57
CA LEU A 204 -5.68 -5.38 -5.14
C LEU A 204 -5.69 -6.29 -6.37
N VAL A 205 -4.73 -6.11 -7.29
CA VAL A 205 -4.61 -6.98 -8.49
C VAL A 205 -4.16 -8.39 -8.11
N HIS A 206 -3.31 -8.52 -7.09
CA HIS A 206 -2.95 -9.81 -6.53
C HIS A 206 -4.17 -10.56 -5.97
N ALA A 207 -5.03 -9.86 -5.22
CA ALA A 207 -6.27 -10.42 -4.72
C ALA A 207 -7.19 -10.90 -5.86
N PHE A 208 -7.32 -10.12 -6.95
CA PHE A 208 -8.10 -10.51 -8.13
C PHE A 208 -7.56 -11.79 -8.78
N TYR A 209 -6.25 -11.87 -8.95
CA TYR A 209 -5.58 -13.08 -9.45
C TYR A 209 -5.88 -14.29 -8.54
N THR A 210 -5.72 -14.13 -7.23
CA THR A 210 -5.93 -15.18 -6.24
C THR A 210 -7.39 -15.64 -6.23
N ILE A 211 -8.37 -14.74 -6.31
CA ILE A 211 -9.80 -15.08 -6.40
C ILE A 211 -10.07 -15.92 -7.66
N SER A 212 -9.59 -15.47 -8.82
CA SER A 212 -9.84 -16.14 -10.10
C SER A 212 -9.24 -17.56 -10.12
N SER A 213 -8.03 -17.72 -9.59
CA SER A 213 -7.27 -18.97 -9.58
C SER A 213 -7.59 -19.89 -8.38
N SER A 214 -8.28 -19.39 -7.35
CA SER A 214 -8.53 -20.13 -6.10
C SER A 214 -9.24 -21.48 -6.31
N THR A 215 -8.74 -22.55 -5.72
CA THR A 215 -9.47 -23.84 -5.68
C THR A 215 -10.40 -23.95 -4.47
N LYS A 216 -10.33 -23.00 -3.53
CA LYS A 216 -11.10 -22.99 -2.27
C LYS A 216 -12.43 -22.27 -2.42
N LEU A 217 -12.50 -21.24 -3.25
CA LEU A 217 -13.73 -20.49 -3.50
C LEU A 217 -14.68 -21.27 -4.42
N SER A 218 -15.97 -21.30 -4.08
CA SER A 218 -16.98 -21.89 -4.94
C SER A 218 -17.18 -21.10 -6.25
N SER A 219 -17.78 -21.73 -7.26
CA SER A 219 -18.09 -21.05 -8.53
C SER A 219 -18.98 -19.82 -8.35
N THR A 220 -19.94 -19.88 -7.42
CA THR A 220 -20.82 -18.76 -7.07
C THR A 220 -20.03 -17.60 -6.47
N GLN A 221 -19.15 -17.88 -5.52
CA GLN A 221 -18.30 -16.88 -4.86
C GLN A 221 -17.37 -16.17 -5.84
N LYS A 222 -16.74 -16.93 -6.74
CA LYS A 222 -15.91 -16.35 -7.81
C LYS A 222 -16.73 -15.49 -8.76
N THR A 223 -17.91 -15.96 -9.17
CA THR A 223 -18.78 -15.22 -10.08
C THR A 223 -19.22 -13.90 -9.45
N ARG A 224 -19.60 -13.92 -8.17
CA ARG A 224 -19.98 -12.72 -7.42
C ARG A 224 -18.83 -11.73 -7.35
N ALA A 225 -17.65 -12.16 -6.90
CA ALA A 225 -16.49 -11.30 -6.81
C ALA A 225 -16.10 -10.72 -8.18
N GLN A 226 -16.16 -11.52 -9.25
CA GLN A 226 -15.84 -11.08 -10.61
C GLN A 226 -16.75 -9.94 -11.08
N LEU A 227 -18.03 -9.92 -10.69
CA LEU A 227 -18.93 -8.81 -11.06
C LEU A 227 -18.46 -7.49 -10.45
N ILE A 228 -18.09 -7.50 -9.17
CA ILE A 228 -17.60 -6.30 -8.47
C ILE A 228 -16.23 -5.88 -9.04
N ILE A 229 -15.35 -6.85 -9.31
CA ILE A 229 -14.03 -6.61 -9.92
C ILE A 229 -14.17 -5.97 -11.31
N ASP A 230 -15.06 -6.49 -12.16
CA ASP A 230 -15.28 -5.98 -13.53
C ASP A 230 -15.69 -4.49 -13.52
N ASP A 231 -16.48 -4.05 -12.54
CA ASP A 231 -16.94 -2.66 -12.39
C ASP A 231 -15.84 -1.77 -11.77
N LEU A 232 -15.25 -2.20 -10.66
CA LEU A 232 -14.20 -1.46 -9.94
C LEU A 232 -12.99 -1.16 -10.83
N TRP A 233 -12.67 -2.12 -11.69
CA TRP A 233 -11.52 -2.06 -12.57
C TRP A 233 -11.50 -0.84 -13.50
N GLU A 234 -12.65 -0.39 -14.00
CA GLU A 234 -12.72 0.79 -14.89
C GLU A 234 -12.28 2.07 -14.18
N PHE A 235 -12.68 2.24 -12.93
CA PHE A 235 -12.28 3.37 -12.10
C PHE A 235 -10.82 3.28 -11.69
N MET A 236 -10.39 2.07 -11.31
CA MET A 236 -9.03 1.77 -10.91
C MET A 236 -8.02 2.09 -12.02
N LYS A 237 -8.35 1.73 -13.28
CA LYS A 237 -7.54 2.06 -14.45
C LYS A 237 -7.31 3.57 -14.56
N VAL A 238 -8.39 4.35 -14.53
CA VAL A 238 -8.32 5.81 -14.69
C VAL A 238 -7.44 6.42 -13.60
N GLY A 239 -7.64 6.01 -12.35
CA GLY A 239 -6.82 6.46 -11.23
C GLY A 239 -5.34 6.13 -11.38
N LEU A 240 -5.03 4.89 -11.79
CA LEU A 240 -3.66 4.45 -11.97
C LEU A 240 -2.96 5.20 -13.11
N ASP A 241 -3.63 5.37 -14.26
CA ASP A 241 -3.09 6.16 -15.39
C ASP A 241 -2.82 7.61 -14.98
N LEU A 242 -3.79 8.27 -14.34
CA LEU A 242 -3.65 9.66 -13.90
C LEU A 242 -2.49 9.83 -12.90
N SER A 243 -2.35 8.91 -11.96
CA SER A 243 -1.26 8.92 -10.99
C SER A 243 0.09 8.66 -11.68
N HIS A 244 0.13 7.77 -12.67
CA HIS A 244 1.36 7.42 -13.37
C HIS A 244 1.86 8.48 -14.35
N ILE A 245 1.01 9.42 -14.83
CA ILE A 245 1.45 10.60 -15.60
C ILE A 245 2.62 11.31 -14.94
N TYR A 246 2.57 11.45 -13.61
CA TYR A 246 3.61 12.08 -12.82
C TYR A 246 4.69 11.09 -12.39
N LYS A 247 4.30 9.91 -11.87
CA LYS A 247 5.29 8.96 -11.33
C LYS A 247 6.24 8.39 -12.38
N GLN A 248 5.81 8.26 -13.63
CA GLN A 248 6.72 7.84 -14.71
C GLN A 248 7.87 8.83 -14.93
N MET A 249 7.68 10.12 -14.62
CA MET A 249 8.72 11.14 -14.77
C MET A 249 9.88 10.94 -13.79
N GLU A 250 9.66 10.21 -12.68
CA GLU A 250 10.70 9.83 -11.73
C GLU A 250 11.53 8.63 -12.19
N LYS A 251 11.09 7.96 -13.27
CA LYS A 251 11.75 6.76 -13.83
C LYS A 251 11.98 5.66 -12.79
N SER A 252 11.20 5.67 -11.71
CA SER A 252 11.39 4.78 -10.58
C SER A 252 11.06 3.34 -11.00
N PRO A 253 12.01 2.41 -10.88
CA PRO A 253 11.76 1.01 -11.25
C PRO A 253 10.60 0.39 -10.45
N PHE A 254 10.36 0.84 -9.22
CA PHE A 254 9.25 0.42 -8.37
C PHE A 254 7.88 0.74 -8.91
N TYR A 255 7.63 2.02 -9.13
CA TYR A 255 6.37 2.51 -9.66
C TYR A 255 6.14 1.90 -11.04
N ASN A 256 7.19 1.79 -11.85
CA ASN A 256 7.12 1.22 -13.19
C ASN A 256 6.76 -0.28 -13.19
N PHE A 257 7.39 -1.11 -12.35
CA PHE A 257 7.07 -2.54 -12.34
C PHE A 257 5.68 -2.80 -11.78
N ILE A 258 5.28 -2.07 -10.73
CA ILE A 258 3.94 -2.21 -10.14
C ILE A 258 2.89 -1.75 -11.14
N TYR A 259 3.12 -0.64 -11.85
CA TYR A 259 2.23 -0.20 -12.92
C TYR A 259 2.05 -1.31 -13.95
N CYS A 260 3.15 -1.89 -14.46
CA CYS A 260 3.09 -2.98 -15.44
C CYS A 260 2.38 -4.23 -14.94
N TYR A 261 2.56 -4.55 -13.66
CA TYR A 261 1.85 -5.63 -12.98
C TYR A 261 0.35 -5.34 -12.92
N ALA A 262 -0.01 -4.19 -12.34
CA ALA A 262 -1.39 -3.78 -12.10
C ALA A 262 -2.16 -3.50 -13.39
N SER A 263 -1.46 -3.09 -14.45
CA SER A 263 -2.05 -2.81 -15.77
C SER A 263 -2.30 -4.06 -16.62
N GLY A 264 -1.90 -5.25 -16.16
CA GLY A 264 -2.07 -6.48 -16.94
C GLY A 264 -1.16 -6.61 -18.16
N GLN A 265 -0.11 -5.80 -18.25
CA GLN A 265 0.77 -5.77 -19.42
C GLN A 265 1.84 -6.86 -19.38
N ILE A 266 2.04 -7.49 -18.22
CA ILE A 266 2.92 -8.64 -18.04
C ILE A 266 2.15 -9.97 -18.16
N ASN A 267 2.87 -11.07 -18.43
CA ASN A 267 2.25 -12.37 -18.67
C ASN A 267 1.43 -12.89 -17.48
N GLN A 268 1.88 -12.61 -16.26
CA GLN A 268 1.30 -13.08 -15.01
C GLN A 268 -0.11 -12.52 -14.78
N THR A 269 -0.35 -11.25 -15.15
CA THR A 269 -1.61 -10.54 -14.89
C THR A 269 -2.47 -10.30 -16.14
N ARG A 270 -1.97 -10.63 -17.34
CA ARG A 270 -2.69 -10.44 -18.63
C ARG A 270 -4.12 -11.00 -18.66
N ASN A 271 -4.37 -12.08 -17.93
CA ASN A 271 -5.68 -12.74 -17.90
C ASN A 271 -6.55 -12.36 -16.69
N VAL A 272 -5.97 -11.70 -15.69
CA VAL A 272 -6.69 -11.26 -14.48
C VAL A 272 -7.74 -10.22 -14.85
N LEU A 273 -7.45 -9.44 -15.89
CA LEU A 273 -8.15 -8.21 -16.26
C LEU A 273 -8.99 -8.39 -17.53
N LYS A 274 -9.36 -9.63 -17.86
CA LYS A 274 -10.30 -9.91 -18.94
C LYS A 274 -11.71 -9.82 -18.41
N LYS A 275 -12.50 -8.87 -18.91
CA LYS A 275 -13.93 -8.76 -18.57
C LYS A 275 -14.66 -10.06 -18.87
N ARG A 276 -15.69 -10.37 -18.07
CA ARG A 276 -16.52 -11.58 -18.25
C ARG A 276 -17.14 -11.70 -19.65
N ASN A 277 -17.46 -10.59 -20.29
CA ASN A 277 -18.04 -10.56 -21.64
C ASN A 277 -17.01 -10.74 -22.77
N GLY A 278 -15.73 -10.97 -22.46
CA GLY A 278 -14.64 -11.11 -23.43
C GLY A 278 -14.22 -9.81 -24.12
N SER A 279 -14.79 -8.67 -23.71
CA SER A 279 -14.38 -7.36 -24.20
C SER A 279 -12.99 -7.04 -23.68
N LYS A 280 -12.15 -6.46 -24.54
CA LYS A 280 -10.87 -5.92 -24.12
C LYS A 280 -11.14 -4.72 -23.21
N VAL A 281 -10.50 -4.72 -22.04
CA VAL A 281 -10.32 -3.49 -21.27
C VAL A 281 -9.61 -2.46 -22.15
N GLN A 282 -9.94 -1.18 -21.98
CA GLN A 282 -9.24 -0.09 -22.63
C GLN A 282 -7.72 -0.19 -22.36
N SER A 283 -6.89 0.05 -23.37
CA SER A 283 -5.43 0.04 -23.17
C SER A 283 -5.04 1.09 -22.14
N PHE A 284 -4.07 0.74 -21.32
CA PHE A 284 -3.32 1.64 -20.46
C PHE A 284 -2.44 2.58 -21.28
N ASP A 285 -2.14 3.76 -20.75
CA ASP A 285 -1.51 4.82 -21.53
C ASP A 285 0.02 4.65 -21.64
N PHE A 286 0.64 3.95 -20.69
CA PHE A 286 2.09 3.74 -20.62
C PHE A 286 2.52 2.34 -21.06
N ASP A 287 3.57 2.27 -21.89
CA ASP A 287 4.16 1.03 -22.42
C ASP A 287 5.24 0.46 -21.51
N CYS A 288 5.12 -0.82 -21.16
CA CYS A 288 6.02 -1.48 -20.23
C CYS A 288 7.45 -1.69 -20.73
N ASN A 289 7.71 -1.66 -22.05
CA ASN A 289 9.09 -1.70 -22.54
C ASN A 289 9.78 -0.36 -22.29
N SER A 290 9.08 0.75 -22.51
CA SER A 290 9.59 2.09 -22.15
C SER A 290 9.85 2.22 -20.65
N LEU A 291 8.88 1.82 -19.82
CA LEU A 291 9.01 1.88 -18.37
C LEU A 291 10.12 0.96 -17.82
N SER A 292 10.32 -0.20 -18.45
CA SER A 292 11.45 -1.10 -18.16
C SER A 292 12.79 -0.42 -18.44
N ASN A 293 12.94 0.22 -19.60
CA ASN A 293 14.17 0.95 -19.96
C ASN A 293 14.48 2.10 -18.97
N ASP A 294 13.46 2.82 -18.53
CA ASP A 294 13.60 3.85 -17.49
C ASP A 294 14.08 3.26 -16.16
N GLY A 295 13.49 2.13 -15.74
CA GLY A 295 13.92 1.42 -14.54
C GLY A 295 15.35 0.89 -14.62
N ILE A 296 15.77 0.37 -15.79
CA ILE A 296 17.16 -0.06 -16.03
C ILE A 296 18.11 1.15 -15.94
N TRP A 297 17.78 2.26 -16.61
CA TRP A 297 18.57 3.48 -16.58
C TRP A 297 18.76 4.00 -15.15
N TYR A 298 17.69 3.93 -14.35
CA TYR A 298 17.66 4.37 -12.96
C TYR A 298 18.52 3.47 -12.07
N MET A 299 18.36 2.15 -12.16
CA MET A 299 19.13 1.19 -11.37
C MET A 299 20.63 1.18 -11.74
N GLN A 300 20.99 1.40 -13.00
CA GLN A 300 22.39 1.52 -13.43
C GLN A 300 23.11 2.73 -12.83
N ARG A 301 22.34 3.73 -12.38
CA ARG A 301 22.83 4.96 -11.74
C ARG A 301 22.60 4.98 -10.24
N TRP A 302 22.02 3.93 -9.67
CA TRP A 302 21.77 3.90 -8.24
C TRP A 302 23.11 3.88 -7.48
N PRO A 303 23.31 4.78 -6.50
CA PRO A 303 24.55 4.81 -5.74
C PRO A 303 24.72 3.52 -4.93
N LEU A 304 25.86 2.87 -5.07
CA LEU A 304 26.19 1.66 -4.27
C LEU A 304 26.54 2.00 -2.83
N GLU A 305 27.06 3.21 -2.61
CA GLU A 305 27.29 3.74 -1.28
C GLU A 305 25.97 4.32 -0.79
N LEU A 306 25.31 3.61 0.14
CA LEU A 306 24.00 3.99 0.66
C LEU A 306 24.06 5.17 1.65
N ILE A 307 25.24 5.79 1.79
CA ILE A 307 25.42 7.00 2.60
C ILE A 307 24.66 8.14 1.93
N ASN A 308 23.86 8.84 2.71
CA ASN A 308 23.15 10.02 2.27
C ASN A 308 24.10 11.23 2.26
N TRP A 309 24.99 11.28 1.26
CA TRP A 309 25.93 12.37 1.07
C TRP A 309 25.21 13.70 0.84
N GLN A 310 25.67 14.74 1.52
CA GLN A 310 25.17 16.10 1.33
C GLN A 310 25.49 16.60 -0.08
N GLN A 311 24.46 17.07 -0.77
CA GLN A 311 24.58 17.65 -2.11
C GLN A 311 23.83 18.99 -2.17
N PHE A 312 24.45 19.96 -2.84
CA PHE A 312 23.87 21.29 -3.10
C PHE A 312 23.83 21.51 -4.60
N ASN A 313 22.80 20.99 -5.26
CA ASN A 313 22.68 21.10 -6.71
C ASN A 313 21.99 22.41 -7.14
N SER A 314 21.39 23.19 -6.23
CA SER A 314 20.74 24.45 -6.58
C SER A 314 21.66 25.52 -7.20
N ASP A 315 22.97 25.44 -6.98
CA ASP A 315 23.96 26.32 -7.59
C ASP A 315 24.29 25.94 -9.05
N ARG A 316 23.83 24.78 -9.53
CA ARG A 316 24.07 24.31 -10.89
C ARG A 316 23.25 25.11 -11.90
N LEU A 317 23.95 25.68 -12.88
CA LEU A 317 23.34 26.52 -13.93
C LEU A 317 22.47 25.72 -14.93
N ASP A 318 22.65 24.40 -15.01
CA ASP A 318 21.87 23.52 -15.88
C ASP A 318 20.52 23.09 -15.28
N ILE A 319 20.30 23.35 -13.98
CA ILE A 319 19.09 22.94 -13.28
C ILE A 319 18.05 24.06 -13.31
N GLN A 320 16.83 23.72 -13.74
CA GLN A 320 15.69 24.63 -13.69
C GLN A 320 14.85 24.35 -12.45
N ILE A 321 14.75 25.34 -11.58
CA ILE A 321 13.92 25.28 -10.37
C ILE A 321 12.45 25.49 -10.73
N ASN A 322 11.60 24.60 -10.23
CA ASN A 322 10.15 24.75 -10.24
C ASN A 322 9.75 25.75 -9.15
N VAL A 323 9.82 27.05 -9.49
CA VAL A 323 9.56 28.16 -8.56
C VAL A 323 8.17 28.05 -7.91
N PRO A 324 7.07 27.77 -8.64
CA PRO A 324 5.77 27.58 -8.01
C PRO A 324 5.75 26.47 -6.96
N ALA A 325 6.21 25.26 -7.29
CA ALA A 325 6.19 24.13 -6.36
C ALA A 325 7.15 24.34 -5.17
N THR A 326 8.29 24.99 -5.41
CA THR A 326 9.24 25.38 -4.35
C THR A 326 8.63 26.39 -3.37
N ALA A 327 7.79 27.30 -3.87
CA ALA A 327 7.23 28.37 -3.05
C ALA A 327 6.02 27.94 -2.21
N CYS A 328 5.31 26.89 -2.61
CA CYS A 328 4.07 26.45 -1.95
C CYS A 328 4.19 25.14 -1.16
N ASN A 329 5.29 24.39 -1.28
CA ASN A 329 5.51 23.20 -0.45
C ASN A 329 5.76 23.58 1.02
N THR A 330 5.42 22.66 1.94
CA THR A 330 5.55 22.92 3.39
C THR A 330 6.92 22.50 3.94
N HIS A 331 7.68 21.71 3.17
CA HIS A 331 8.96 21.10 3.54
C HIS A 331 10.20 21.99 3.28
N GLN A 332 10.01 23.19 2.72
CA GLN A 332 11.09 24.12 2.35
C GLN A 332 12.09 23.54 1.33
N GLU A 333 11.63 22.57 0.53
CA GLU A 333 12.41 21.88 -0.49
C GLU A 333 12.63 22.76 -1.72
N ARG A 334 13.78 22.61 -2.37
CA ARG A 334 14.09 23.30 -3.64
C ARG A 334 13.85 22.32 -4.79
N LEU A 335 12.68 22.40 -5.38
CA LEU A 335 12.22 21.41 -6.35
C LEU A 335 12.65 21.79 -7.77
N SER A 336 13.28 20.86 -8.49
CA SER A 336 13.56 21.01 -9.92
C SER A 336 12.34 20.68 -10.79
N ILE A 337 12.35 21.14 -12.05
CA ILE A 337 11.35 20.74 -13.06
C ILE A 337 11.60 19.30 -13.53
N GLN A 338 12.86 18.89 -13.58
CA GLN A 338 13.27 17.55 -14.03
C GLN A 338 14.02 16.85 -12.90
N MET A 339 13.71 15.57 -12.68
CA MET A 339 14.42 14.75 -11.70
C MET A 339 15.90 14.66 -12.08
N LEU A 340 16.79 14.85 -11.11
CA LEU A 340 18.21 14.58 -11.29
C LEU A 340 18.48 13.07 -11.31
N PRO A 341 19.46 12.61 -12.11
CA PRO A 341 19.91 11.22 -12.08
C PRO A 341 20.24 10.74 -10.66
N PRO A 342 19.95 9.47 -10.30
CA PRO A 342 20.19 8.97 -8.94
C PRO A 342 21.63 9.12 -8.43
N ASP A 343 22.62 9.12 -9.33
CA ASP A 343 24.04 9.33 -9.06
C ASP A 343 24.45 10.81 -8.94
N GLU A 344 23.54 11.75 -9.21
CA GLU A 344 23.74 13.21 -9.13
C GLU A 344 22.91 13.87 -8.02
N ARG A 345 22.35 13.09 -7.10
CA ARG A 345 21.57 13.57 -5.94
C ARG A 345 21.87 12.72 -4.70
N SER A 346 21.39 13.16 -3.54
CA SER A 346 21.38 12.34 -2.34
C SER A 346 20.63 11.02 -2.57
N THR A 347 21.03 10.00 -1.80
CA THR A 347 20.30 8.73 -1.73
C THR A 347 18.88 9.00 -1.22
N LYS A 348 17.89 8.63 -2.02
CA LYS A 348 16.46 8.83 -1.72
C LYS A 348 15.70 7.56 -2.04
N LYS A 349 14.78 7.19 -1.14
CA LYS A 349 13.84 6.08 -1.35
C LYS A 349 12.67 6.54 -2.24
N TRP A 350 11.84 5.60 -2.63
CA TRP A 350 10.64 5.83 -3.44
C TRP A 350 9.62 6.76 -2.79
N ASN A 351 9.62 6.89 -1.46
CA ASN A 351 8.75 7.78 -0.69
C ASN A 351 9.38 9.13 -0.33
N SER A 352 10.43 9.53 -1.06
CA SER A 352 11.16 10.76 -0.81
C SER A 352 10.99 11.73 -1.99
N ALA A 353 11.19 13.02 -1.73
CA ALA A 353 11.12 14.07 -2.74
C ALA A 353 12.30 14.01 -3.73
N VAL A 354 12.19 13.19 -4.78
CA VAL A 354 13.29 13.00 -5.77
C VAL A 354 13.61 14.23 -6.62
N TYR A 355 12.75 15.26 -6.56
CA TYR A 355 12.94 16.55 -7.24
C TYR A 355 13.65 17.58 -6.38
N ASP A 356 13.78 17.35 -5.07
CA ASP A 356 14.53 18.26 -4.21
C ASP A 356 16.04 18.13 -4.49
N VAL A 357 16.64 19.26 -4.84
CA VAL A 357 18.00 19.35 -5.38
C VAL A 357 19.06 19.57 -4.31
N ASP A 358 18.66 19.97 -3.10
CA ASP A 358 19.57 20.27 -1.99
C ASP A 358 19.21 19.41 -0.77
N ASP A 359 19.90 18.28 -0.60
CA ASP A 359 19.58 17.31 0.45
C ASP A 359 20.82 16.53 0.91
N GLY A 360 20.65 15.73 1.96
CA GLY A 360 21.68 14.90 2.55
C GLY A 360 22.49 15.60 3.62
N ASN A 361 23.11 14.79 4.48
CA ASN A 361 23.86 15.28 5.64
C ASN A 361 25.24 14.62 5.80
N GLY A 362 25.50 13.51 5.10
CA GLY A 362 26.75 12.72 5.20
C GLY A 362 26.90 11.90 6.49
N TYR A 363 25.88 11.84 7.35
CA TYR A 363 25.88 11.14 8.64
C TYR A 363 24.80 10.06 8.77
N SER A 364 23.98 9.86 7.74
CA SER A 364 22.99 8.78 7.67
C SER A 364 23.26 7.85 6.50
N GLU A 365 22.82 6.61 6.64
CA GLU A 365 22.87 5.58 5.61
C GLU A 365 21.46 5.01 5.43
N ASP A 366 21.06 4.78 4.18
CA ASP A 366 19.82 4.09 3.84
C ASP A 366 20.02 2.58 3.76
N ASP A 367 18.92 1.83 3.89
CA ASP A 367 18.93 0.40 3.66
C ASP A 367 18.75 0.06 2.16
N PRO A 368 19.20 -1.12 1.69
CA PRO A 368 19.18 -1.47 0.27
C PRO A 368 17.79 -1.84 -0.27
N THR A 369 16.72 -1.77 0.53
CA THR A 369 15.39 -2.28 0.14
C THR A 369 14.86 -1.60 -1.11
N ALA A 370 15.04 -0.29 -1.25
CA ALA A 370 14.58 0.47 -2.42
C ALA A 370 15.15 -0.10 -3.74
N PHE A 371 16.44 -0.43 -3.75
CA PHE A 371 17.06 -1.07 -4.90
C PHE A 371 16.65 -2.54 -5.03
N LEU A 372 16.71 -3.31 -3.94
CA LEU A 372 16.50 -4.76 -3.98
C LEU A 372 15.07 -5.13 -4.38
N LEU A 373 14.06 -4.50 -3.80
CA LEU A 373 12.66 -4.79 -4.13
C LEU A 373 12.32 -4.32 -5.56
N SER A 374 12.88 -3.19 -6.03
CA SER A 374 12.80 -2.80 -7.45
C SER A 374 13.38 -3.86 -8.38
N TYR A 375 14.63 -4.24 -8.13
CA TYR A 375 15.38 -5.16 -8.96
C TYR A 375 14.69 -6.52 -9.02
N TRP A 376 14.36 -7.10 -7.86
CA TRP A 376 13.71 -8.40 -7.80
C TRP A 376 12.29 -8.38 -8.35
N GLY A 377 11.53 -7.30 -8.14
CA GLY A 377 10.21 -7.11 -8.75
C GLY A 377 10.29 -7.11 -10.27
N MET A 378 11.17 -6.30 -10.85
CA MET A 378 11.36 -6.27 -12.30
C MET A 378 11.89 -7.60 -12.85
N ARG A 379 12.84 -8.27 -12.16
CA ARG A 379 13.31 -9.62 -12.56
C ARG A 379 12.17 -10.64 -12.55
N TYR A 380 11.40 -10.69 -11.47
CA TYR A 380 10.32 -11.66 -11.29
C TYR A 380 9.25 -11.53 -12.40
N PHE A 381 8.97 -10.29 -12.83
CA PHE A 381 8.01 -10.02 -13.90
C PHE A 381 8.61 -10.03 -15.32
N ASN A 382 9.86 -10.44 -15.48
CA ASN A 382 10.59 -10.45 -16.76
C ASN A 382 10.60 -9.07 -17.45
N LEU A 383 10.75 -8.01 -16.65
CA LEU A 383 10.94 -6.63 -17.11
C LEU A 383 12.43 -6.27 -17.19
N LEU A 384 13.33 -7.22 -16.96
CA LEU A 384 14.78 -7.06 -17.14
C LEU A 384 15.25 -8.21 -18.02
N GLU A 385 16.02 -7.89 -19.05
CA GLU A 385 16.65 -8.87 -19.94
C GLU A 385 17.72 -9.72 -19.23
#